data_AF-A0A5B6ZWA3-F1
#
_entry.id   AF-A0A5B6ZWA3-F1
#
_cell.length_a   1.000
_cell.length_b   1.000
_cell.length_c   1.000
_cell.angle_alpha   90.00
_cell.angle_beta   90.00
_cell.angle_gamma   90.00
#
_symmetry.space_group_name_H-M   'P 1'
#
loop_
_entity.id
_entity.type
_entity.pdbx_description
1 polymer ?
#
loop_
_entity_poly.entity_id
_entity_poly.type
_entity_poly.pdbx_seq_one_letter_code
_entity_poly.pdbx_strand_id
1 'polypeptide(L)'
;KELFPLCAVNTIDNEKPPPFTYITRRMYPDWYRPIPPKGCDCTGGCSDSQKCSCVVKNGGEIPYNHNGAIVEVKPLVYECGPSCKCPPSCYNRVSQHGIKIQLEIFKTESRGWGVRSLTSIPSGSFICEYTGELLEDKEAEQRTGNDEYLFDIGQNYNDCSFSDGPHVVSNSSEVVEDGGGYTIDAAQYGNVGRFINHSCSPNLYAQNVLYDHDDKIMPHIMLFAAENIPPLHELTYHYNYSIDQVRDSNGNIKMKSCYCGSTECIGRMY
;
A
#
# COMPACT_ATOMS: atom_id res chain seq x y z
N LYS A 1 14.07 13.18 -4.38
CA LYS A 1 13.52 12.14 -5.29
C LYS A 1 12.02 12.31 -5.43
N GLU A 2 11.31 12.60 -4.33
CA GLU A 2 9.91 13.05 -4.35
C GLU A 2 9.74 14.49 -4.86
N LEU A 3 8.50 14.84 -5.21
CA LEU A 3 8.10 16.19 -5.63
C LEU A 3 8.25 17.21 -4.48
N PHE A 4 7.84 16.82 -3.27
CA PHE A 4 7.99 17.63 -2.05
C PHE A 4 9.09 17.04 -1.16
N PRO A 5 9.90 17.88 -0.48
CA PRO A 5 10.84 17.39 0.52
C PRO A 5 10.12 16.69 1.68
N LEU A 6 10.61 15.51 2.06
CA LEU A 6 10.16 14.79 3.25
C LEU A 6 11.07 15.16 4.42
N CYS A 7 10.54 15.97 5.34
CA CYS A 7 11.26 16.38 6.54
C CYS A 7 11.16 15.31 7.63
N ALA A 8 12.19 15.25 8.48
CA ALA A 8 12.20 14.42 9.68
C ALA A 8 12.16 15.32 10.93
N VAL A 9 11.16 15.15 11.78
CA VAL A 9 10.93 15.96 12.97
C VAL A 9 11.06 15.10 14.23
N ASN A 10 11.98 15.44 15.11
CA ASN A 10 12.10 14.80 16.42
C ASN A 10 12.05 15.87 17.52
N THR A 11 11.06 15.74 18.39
CA THR A 11 10.86 16.60 19.57
C THR A 11 10.89 15.82 20.88
N ILE A 12 11.15 14.50 20.81
CA ILE A 12 11.12 13.58 21.94
C ILE A 12 12.53 13.33 22.46
N ASP A 13 13.47 13.07 21.55
CA ASP A 13 14.86 12.75 21.87
C ASP A 13 15.83 13.23 20.77
N ASN A 14 17.08 12.77 20.81
CA ASN A 14 18.12 13.11 19.83
C ASN A 14 18.33 12.03 18.75
N GLU A 15 17.45 11.03 18.67
CA GLU A 15 17.52 9.96 17.67
C GLU A 15 17.32 10.53 16.26
N LYS A 16 18.09 10.03 15.30
CA LYS A 16 17.92 10.34 13.88
C LYS A 16 17.18 9.20 13.19
N PRO A 17 16.47 9.46 12.07
CA PRO A 17 15.89 8.38 11.29
C PRO A 17 16.94 7.32 10.94
N PRO A 18 16.59 6.02 10.96
CA PRO A 18 17.52 4.96 10.61
C PRO A 18 18.03 5.13 9.18
N PRO A 19 19.30 4.79 8.90
CA PRO A 19 19.85 4.91 7.55
C PRO A 19 19.24 3.86 6.62
N PHE A 20 18.86 4.28 5.41
CA PHE A 20 18.39 3.42 4.32
C PHE A 20 18.55 4.14 2.99
N THR A 21 18.40 3.42 1.88
CA THR A 21 18.43 4.00 0.53
C THR A 21 17.02 4.36 0.09
N TYR A 22 16.72 5.65 0.02
CA TYR A 22 15.41 6.12 -0.47
C TYR A 22 15.22 5.80 -1.96
N ILE A 23 14.17 5.08 -2.33
CA ILE A 23 13.76 4.77 -3.71
C ILE A 23 12.32 5.21 -3.93
N THR A 24 11.95 5.49 -5.18
CA THR A 24 10.58 5.91 -5.59
C THR A 24 9.91 4.91 -6.52
N ARG A 25 10.60 3.81 -6.82
CA ARG A 25 10.15 2.71 -7.66
C ARG A 25 10.63 1.43 -7.02
N ARG A 26 9.77 0.42 -6.99
CA ARG A 26 10.11 -0.89 -6.43
C ARG A 26 11.21 -1.56 -7.24
N MET A 27 11.97 -2.41 -6.58
CA MET A 27 13.00 -3.24 -7.20
C MET A 27 12.41 -4.63 -7.43
N TYR A 28 12.35 -5.05 -8.69
CA TYR A 28 11.94 -6.40 -9.05
C TYR A 28 13.14 -7.36 -9.01
N PRO A 29 12.92 -8.67 -8.80
CA PRO A 29 13.97 -9.67 -8.96
C PRO A 29 14.58 -9.63 -10.37
N ASP A 30 15.86 -9.97 -10.49
CA ASP A 30 16.60 -9.93 -11.77
C ASP A 30 15.96 -10.79 -12.88
N TRP A 31 15.30 -11.87 -12.50
CA TRP A 31 14.61 -12.78 -13.42
C TRP A 31 13.26 -12.20 -13.92
N TYR A 32 12.69 -11.22 -13.22
CA TYR A 32 11.41 -10.62 -13.57
C TYR A 32 11.61 -9.32 -14.34
N ARG A 33 10.93 -9.21 -15.48
CA ARG A 33 10.87 -7.98 -16.27
C ARG A 33 9.40 -7.66 -16.54
N PRO A 34 8.86 -6.55 -15.99
CA PRO A 34 7.49 -6.15 -16.25
C PRO A 34 7.23 -6.01 -17.75
N ILE A 35 6.20 -6.69 -18.25
CA ILE A 35 5.75 -6.55 -19.64
C ILE A 35 4.57 -5.58 -19.63
N PRO A 36 4.68 -4.41 -20.29
CA PRO A 36 3.60 -3.44 -20.36
C PRO A 36 2.30 -4.08 -20.88
N PRO A 37 1.17 -3.88 -20.18
CA PRO A 37 -0.09 -4.48 -20.58
C PRO A 37 -0.61 -3.83 -21.85
N LYS A 38 -1.58 -4.48 -22.53
CA LYS A 38 -2.29 -3.84 -23.64
C LYS A 38 -3.06 -2.64 -23.11
N GLY A 39 -2.76 -1.45 -23.65
CA GLY A 39 -3.43 -0.21 -23.26
C GLY A 39 -4.75 0.03 -23.99
N CYS A 40 -5.48 1.06 -23.54
CA CYS A 40 -6.66 1.56 -24.25
C CYS A 40 -6.29 2.53 -25.37
N ASP A 41 -7.18 2.67 -26.36
CA ASP A 41 -7.04 3.60 -27.49
C ASP A 41 -7.72 4.97 -27.28
N CYS A 42 -8.19 5.26 -26.05
CA CYS A 42 -8.86 6.53 -25.74
C CYS A 42 -7.89 7.72 -25.91
N THR A 43 -8.34 8.82 -26.53
CA THR A 43 -7.49 10.00 -26.79
C THR A 43 -7.83 11.21 -25.93
N GLY A 44 -9.08 11.35 -25.47
CA GLY A 44 -9.57 12.47 -24.65
C GLY A 44 -9.66 12.19 -23.14
N GLY A 45 -8.99 11.14 -22.66
CA GLY A 45 -9.22 10.58 -21.33
C GLY A 45 -10.19 9.40 -21.36
N CYS A 46 -10.12 8.55 -20.34
CA CYS A 46 -11.07 7.46 -20.16
C CYS A 46 -12.33 7.98 -19.46
N SER A 47 -13.47 7.40 -19.80
CA SER A 47 -14.79 7.64 -19.17
C SER A 47 -15.46 6.28 -18.93
N ASP A 48 -16.53 6.25 -18.13
CA ASP A 48 -17.35 5.06 -17.82
C ASP A 48 -18.06 4.52 -19.06
N SER A 49 -17.27 3.96 -19.96
CA SER A 49 -17.66 3.51 -21.28
C SER A 49 -17.04 2.15 -21.52
N GLN A 50 -17.88 1.21 -21.95
CA GLN A 50 -17.47 -0.13 -22.38
C GLN A 50 -16.50 -0.13 -23.58
N LYS A 51 -16.23 1.04 -24.19
CA LYS A 51 -15.22 1.20 -25.23
C LYS A 51 -13.78 1.24 -24.69
N CYS A 52 -13.59 1.56 -23.41
CA CYS A 52 -12.25 1.61 -22.82
C CYS A 52 -11.89 0.26 -22.18
N SER A 53 -10.85 -0.41 -22.69
CA SER A 53 -10.39 -1.69 -22.15
C SER A 53 -9.97 -1.62 -20.68
N CYS A 54 -9.40 -0.50 -20.22
CA CYS A 54 -9.04 -0.31 -18.82
C CYS A 54 -10.26 -0.20 -17.90
N VAL A 55 -11.32 0.46 -18.36
CA VAL A 55 -12.59 0.58 -17.61
C VAL A 55 -13.30 -0.77 -17.53
N VAL A 56 -13.30 -1.53 -18.63
CA VAL A 56 -13.80 -2.92 -18.63
C VAL A 56 -13.06 -3.79 -17.61
N LYS A 57 -11.73 -3.67 -17.48
CA LYS A 57 -10.94 -4.39 -16.46
C LYS A 57 -11.37 -4.05 -15.02
N ASN A 58 -11.88 -2.84 -14.78
CA ASN A 58 -12.39 -2.42 -13.48
C ASN A 58 -13.88 -2.74 -13.24
N GLY A 59 -14.51 -3.53 -14.11
CA GLY A 59 -15.94 -3.87 -13.99
C GLY A 59 -16.89 -2.89 -14.68
N GLY A 60 -16.37 -2.02 -15.56
CA GLY A 60 -17.18 -1.09 -16.35
C GLY A 60 -17.22 0.35 -15.83
N GLU A 61 -16.54 0.63 -14.72
CA GLU A 61 -16.51 1.94 -14.06
C GLU A 61 -15.08 2.34 -13.70
N ILE A 62 -14.79 3.64 -13.75
CA ILE A 62 -13.51 4.20 -13.27
C ILE A 62 -13.52 4.19 -11.73
N PRO A 63 -12.50 3.61 -11.08
CA PRO A 63 -12.45 3.47 -9.62
C PRO A 63 -12.14 4.77 -8.88
N TYR A 64 -11.98 5.89 -9.59
CA TYR A 64 -11.59 7.20 -9.07
C TYR A 64 -12.58 8.29 -9.49
N ASN A 65 -12.80 9.26 -8.61
CA ASN A 65 -13.56 10.45 -8.92
C ASN A 65 -12.69 11.50 -9.66
N HIS A 66 -13.32 12.61 -10.05
CA HIS A 66 -12.66 13.69 -10.81
C HIS A 66 -11.52 14.40 -10.06
N ASN A 67 -11.47 14.28 -8.73
CA ASN A 67 -10.41 14.81 -7.88
C ASN A 67 -9.28 13.78 -7.66
N GLY A 68 -9.38 12.58 -8.24
CA GLY A 68 -8.43 11.50 -8.07
C GLY A 68 -8.57 10.74 -6.75
N ALA A 69 -9.68 10.90 -6.02
CA ALA A 69 -9.94 10.08 -4.85
C ALA A 69 -10.57 8.75 -5.28
N ILE A 70 -10.13 7.65 -4.68
CA ILE A 70 -10.72 6.32 -4.91
C ILE A 70 -12.15 6.29 -4.34
N VAL A 71 -13.09 5.75 -5.12
CA VAL A 71 -14.53 5.81 -4.80
C VAL A 71 -15.01 4.51 -4.14
N GLU A 72 -14.34 3.40 -4.45
CA GLU A 72 -14.68 2.07 -3.95
C GLU A 72 -13.41 1.25 -3.74
N VAL A 73 -13.35 0.53 -2.62
CA VAL A 73 -12.31 -0.47 -2.38
C VAL A 73 -12.58 -1.67 -3.29
N LYS A 74 -11.59 -2.05 -4.09
CA LYS A 74 -11.71 -3.21 -4.99
C LYS A 74 -10.63 -4.24 -4.66
N PRO A 75 -10.86 -5.53 -4.97
CA PRO A 75 -9.79 -6.52 -4.84
C PRO A 75 -8.51 -6.12 -5.61
N LEU A 76 -8.69 -5.56 -6.81
CA LEU A 76 -7.62 -5.11 -7.67
C LEU A 76 -8.12 -3.96 -8.55
N VAL A 77 -7.36 -2.87 -8.58
CA VAL A 77 -7.62 -1.70 -9.43
C VAL A 77 -6.67 -1.72 -10.63
N TYR A 78 -7.20 -1.45 -11.83
CA TYR A 78 -6.41 -1.35 -13.05
C TYR A 78 -6.34 0.09 -13.53
N GLU A 79 -5.20 0.74 -13.34
CA GLU A 79 -4.95 2.05 -13.92
C GLU A 79 -4.55 1.95 -15.39
N CYS A 80 -4.71 3.06 -16.12
CA CYS A 80 -4.18 3.18 -17.47
C CYS A 80 -2.65 3.13 -17.42
N GLY A 81 -2.07 2.21 -18.20
CA GLY A 81 -0.63 1.99 -18.25
C GLY A 81 0.14 2.82 -19.28
N PRO A 82 1.45 2.55 -19.42
CA PRO A 82 2.33 3.19 -20.41
C PRO A 82 1.87 2.98 -21.86
N SER A 83 1.25 1.83 -22.15
CA SER A 83 0.74 1.50 -23.49
C SER A 83 -0.60 2.16 -23.85
N CYS A 84 -1.24 2.89 -22.91
CA CYS A 84 -2.52 3.56 -23.17
C CYS A 84 -2.32 4.89 -23.89
N LYS A 85 -3.18 5.20 -24.85
CA LYS A 85 -3.16 6.47 -25.61
C LYS A 85 -3.80 7.66 -24.86
N CYS A 86 -4.43 7.40 -23.71
CA CYS A 86 -5.09 8.43 -22.94
C CYS A 86 -4.05 9.37 -22.29
N PRO A 87 -4.38 10.67 -22.15
CA PRO A 87 -3.45 11.67 -21.64
C PRO A 87 -3.06 11.39 -20.18
N PRO A 88 -1.95 11.98 -19.69
CA PRO A 88 -1.57 11.91 -18.27
C PRO A 88 -2.66 12.43 -17.32
N SER A 89 -3.52 13.34 -17.78
CA SER A 89 -4.68 13.84 -17.01
C SER A 89 -5.87 12.89 -16.95
N CYS A 90 -5.76 11.68 -17.50
CA CYS A 90 -6.82 10.67 -17.43
C CYS A 90 -7.17 10.36 -15.97
N TYR A 91 -8.47 10.34 -15.64
CA TYR A 91 -8.94 10.01 -14.28
C TYR A 91 -8.56 8.61 -13.82
N ASN A 92 -8.28 7.69 -14.75
CA ASN A 92 -7.75 6.37 -14.45
C ASN A 92 -6.20 6.32 -14.36
N ARG A 93 -5.56 7.44 -14.01
CA ARG A 93 -4.12 7.56 -13.70
C ARG A 93 -3.94 8.37 -12.42
N VAL A 94 -3.86 7.71 -11.27
CA VAL A 94 -3.83 8.38 -9.96
C VAL A 94 -2.53 8.07 -9.24
N SER A 95 -2.37 6.83 -8.78
CA SER A 95 -1.26 6.43 -7.90
C SER A 95 0.08 6.41 -8.62
N GLN A 96 0.09 6.13 -9.93
CA GLN A 96 1.29 6.17 -10.77
C GLN A 96 1.94 7.56 -10.88
N HIS A 97 1.24 8.63 -10.47
CA HIS A 97 1.78 9.98 -10.43
C HIS A 97 2.63 10.30 -9.18
N GLY A 98 2.75 9.35 -8.25
CA GLY A 98 3.52 9.52 -7.03
C GLY A 98 2.86 10.46 -6.03
N ILE A 99 3.61 10.78 -4.98
CA ILE A 99 3.11 11.51 -3.81
C ILE A 99 2.77 12.96 -4.18
N LYS A 100 1.52 13.36 -3.90
CA LYS A 100 1.02 14.74 -4.12
C LYS A 100 0.71 15.50 -2.83
N ILE A 101 0.86 14.84 -1.68
CA ILE A 101 0.58 15.40 -0.36
C ILE A 101 1.90 15.71 0.32
N GLN A 102 2.00 16.84 1.02
CA GLN A 102 3.18 17.13 1.83
C GLN A 102 3.14 16.26 3.10
N LEU A 103 4.10 15.35 3.18
CA LEU A 103 4.29 14.43 4.31
C LEU A 103 5.56 14.78 5.08
N GLU A 104 5.58 14.41 6.35
CA GLU A 104 6.77 14.39 7.18
C GLU A 104 6.84 13.10 8.00
N ILE A 105 8.05 12.66 8.29
CA ILE A 105 8.27 11.62 9.30
C ILE A 105 8.52 12.28 10.65
N PHE A 106 7.98 11.69 11.71
CA PHE A 106 8.15 12.22 13.05
C PHE A 106 8.43 11.13 14.07
N LYS A 107 9.19 11.45 15.12
CA LYS A 107 9.44 10.54 16.23
C LYS A 107 8.19 10.47 17.11
N THR A 108 7.63 9.27 17.26
CA THR A 108 6.53 8.97 18.17
C THR A 108 7.06 8.66 19.57
N GLU A 109 6.18 8.68 20.58
CA GLU A 109 6.57 8.39 21.97
C GLU A 109 6.96 6.92 22.20
N SER A 110 6.33 5.97 21.50
CA SER A 110 6.43 4.53 21.80
C SER A 110 6.55 3.60 20.59
N ARG A 111 6.34 4.09 19.37
CA ARG A 111 6.27 3.27 18.13
C ARG A 111 7.41 3.54 17.15
N GLY A 112 8.43 4.28 17.57
CA GLY A 112 9.53 4.66 16.69
C GLY A 112 9.16 5.84 15.79
N TRP A 113 9.52 5.78 14.51
CA TRP A 113 9.21 6.83 13.54
C TRP A 113 7.85 6.57 12.89
N GLY A 114 7.00 7.59 12.82
CA GLY A 114 5.70 7.57 12.16
C GLY A 114 5.63 8.57 11.00
N VAL A 115 4.53 8.57 10.26
CA VAL A 115 4.25 9.52 9.17
C VAL A 115 3.02 10.35 9.50
N ARG A 116 3.04 11.64 9.16
CA ARG A 116 1.87 12.52 9.22
C ARG A 116 1.88 13.54 8.10
N SER A 117 0.75 14.24 7.90
CA SER A 117 0.68 15.40 7.01
C SER A 117 0.44 16.69 7.79
N LEU A 118 0.97 17.80 7.29
CA LEU A 118 0.75 19.15 7.83
C LEU A 118 -0.62 19.72 7.46
N THR A 119 -1.31 19.10 6.51
CA THR A 119 -2.63 19.51 6.01
C THR A 119 -3.64 18.39 6.16
N SER A 120 -4.92 18.74 6.17
CA SER A 120 -5.99 17.74 6.16
C SER A 120 -5.94 16.91 4.88
N ILE A 121 -6.20 15.61 4.99
CA ILE A 121 -6.27 14.68 3.85
C ILE A 121 -7.72 14.21 3.69
N PRO A 122 -8.37 14.48 2.55
CA PRO A 122 -9.71 13.96 2.27
C PRO A 122 -9.73 12.43 2.17
N SER A 123 -10.84 11.81 2.56
CA SER A 123 -11.08 10.37 2.34
C SER A 123 -10.91 10.00 0.85
N GLY A 124 -10.35 8.82 0.61
CA GLY A 124 -10.02 8.29 -0.71
C GLY A 124 -8.77 8.90 -1.36
N SER A 125 -8.06 9.82 -0.70
CA SER A 125 -6.83 10.39 -1.26
C SER A 125 -5.70 9.37 -1.28
N PHE A 126 -4.95 9.31 -2.40
CA PHE A 126 -3.71 8.55 -2.48
C PHE A 126 -2.63 9.17 -1.59
N ILE A 127 -1.99 8.33 -0.77
CA ILE A 127 -0.92 8.74 0.15
C ILE A 127 0.45 8.46 -0.46
N CYS A 128 0.79 7.18 -0.62
CA CYS A 128 2.05 6.71 -1.21
C CYS A 128 1.92 5.23 -1.59
N GLU A 129 2.86 4.75 -2.41
CA GLU A 129 3.10 3.31 -2.58
C GLU A 129 3.89 2.77 -1.37
N TYR A 130 3.71 1.49 -1.02
CA TYR A 130 4.67 0.79 -0.15
C TYR A 130 5.78 0.22 -1.05
N THR A 131 6.91 0.94 -1.12
CA THR A 131 8.01 0.60 -2.05
C THR A 131 9.15 -0.08 -1.32
N GLY A 132 9.71 -1.13 -1.94
CA GLY A 132 10.90 -1.83 -1.49
C GLY A 132 11.44 -2.80 -2.54
N GLU A 133 12.25 -3.75 -2.11
CA GLU A 133 12.65 -4.91 -2.90
C GLU A 133 11.53 -5.95 -2.88
N LEU A 134 11.14 -6.44 -4.05
CA LEU A 134 10.15 -7.51 -4.16
C LEU A 134 10.87 -8.86 -4.07
N LEU A 135 10.47 -9.68 -3.10
CA LEU A 135 11.05 -10.98 -2.80
C LEU A 135 9.97 -12.06 -2.87
N GLU A 136 10.38 -13.29 -3.16
CA GLU A 136 9.53 -14.45 -2.85
C GLU A 136 9.44 -14.62 -1.33
N ASP A 137 8.29 -15.04 -0.79
CA ASP A 137 8.09 -15.19 0.67
C ASP A 137 9.22 -15.99 1.34
N LYS A 138 9.65 -17.08 0.69
CA LYS A 138 10.74 -17.94 1.19
C LYS A 138 12.07 -17.21 1.30
N GLU A 139 12.34 -16.26 0.39
CA GLU A 139 13.54 -15.44 0.46
C GLU A 139 13.41 -14.41 1.58
N ALA A 140 12.24 -13.78 1.72
CA ALA A 140 11.97 -12.81 2.78
C ALA A 140 12.12 -13.42 4.19
N GLU A 141 11.60 -14.63 4.41
CA GLU A 141 11.76 -15.37 5.67
C GLU A 141 13.24 -15.68 6.00
N GLN A 142 14.06 -15.92 4.98
CA GLN A 142 15.49 -16.23 5.16
C GLN A 142 16.34 -15.00 5.48
N ARG A 143 15.87 -13.78 5.15
CA ARG A 143 16.52 -12.51 5.51
C ARG A 143 16.36 -12.23 7.00
N THR A 144 17.09 -12.99 7.80
CA THR A 144 17.12 -12.91 9.27
C THR A 144 17.42 -11.48 9.75
N GLY A 145 16.55 -10.95 10.62
CA GLY A 145 16.80 -9.74 11.41
C GLY A 145 16.02 -8.48 11.03
N ASN A 146 15.23 -8.47 9.95
CA ASN A 146 14.53 -7.27 9.45
C ASN A 146 13.03 -7.49 9.19
N ASP A 147 12.32 -8.20 10.07
CA ASP A 147 10.86 -8.42 9.92
C ASP A 147 10.02 -7.14 10.11
N GLU A 148 10.63 -6.03 10.53
CA GLU A 148 9.92 -4.78 10.82
C GLU A 148 9.46 -4.00 9.59
N TYR A 149 10.03 -4.26 8.41
CA TYR A 149 9.79 -3.50 7.19
C TYR A 149 9.28 -4.37 6.04
N LEU A 150 8.71 -5.53 6.36
CA LEU A 150 8.12 -6.45 5.40
C LEU A 150 6.63 -6.15 5.19
N PHE A 151 6.19 -6.22 3.93
CA PHE A 151 4.78 -6.15 3.56
C PHE A 151 4.41 -7.36 2.71
N ASP A 152 3.61 -8.26 3.26
CA ASP A 152 3.18 -9.48 2.55
C ASP A 152 2.03 -9.16 1.58
N ILE A 153 2.23 -9.50 0.32
CA ILE A 153 1.22 -9.30 -0.72
C ILE A 153 0.19 -10.44 -0.63
N GLY A 154 -1.10 -10.09 -0.57
CA GLY A 154 -2.20 -11.05 -0.64
C GLY A 154 -2.95 -11.30 0.68
N GLN A 155 -2.44 -10.82 1.82
CA GLN A 155 -3.16 -10.94 3.11
C GLN A 155 -4.22 -9.84 3.34
N ASN A 156 -4.31 -8.84 2.44
CA ASN A 156 -5.16 -7.66 2.62
C ASN A 156 -6.65 -7.88 2.31
N TYR A 157 -7.05 -9.04 1.79
CA TYR A 157 -8.43 -9.30 1.38
C TYR A 157 -9.38 -9.63 2.55
N ASN A 158 -8.84 -9.91 3.74
CA ASN A 158 -9.66 -10.34 4.88
C ASN A 158 -10.29 -9.18 5.69
N ASP A 159 -9.92 -7.92 5.41
CA ASP A 159 -10.37 -6.78 6.24
C ASP A 159 -11.56 -6.01 5.65
N CYS A 160 -12.09 -6.43 4.48
CA CYS A 160 -13.26 -5.81 3.86
C CYS A 160 -14.59 -6.29 4.45
N SER A 161 -14.70 -6.41 5.78
CA SER A 161 -15.97 -6.66 6.46
C SER A 161 -16.58 -5.35 7.00
N PHE A 162 -16.74 -4.36 6.12
CA PHE A 162 -17.64 -3.24 6.39
C PHE A 162 -19.07 -3.79 6.46
N SER A 163 -19.50 -4.04 7.68
CA SER A 163 -20.80 -4.54 8.05
C SER A 163 -21.82 -3.41 7.93
N ASP A 164 -22.30 -3.14 6.71
CA ASP A 164 -23.64 -2.61 6.44
C ASP A 164 -23.95 -2.64 4.93
N GLY A 165 -24.17 -3.85 4.40
CA GLY A 165 -24.60 -4.07 3.03
C GLY A 165 -24.90 -5.55 2.79
N PRO A 166 -25.90 -5.91 1.97
CA PRO A 166 -26.37 -7.29 1.86
C PRO A 166 -25.28 -8.19 1.26
N HIS A 167 -24.78 -9.09 2.10
CA HIS A 167 -24.00 -10.30 1.82
C HIS A 167 -23.68 -10.56 0.34
N VAL A 168 -22.53 -10.06 -0.12
CA VAL A 168 -21.76 -10.75 -1.16
C VAL A 168 -20.63 -11.46 -0.44
N VAL A 169 -20.88 -12.71 -0.05
CA VAL A 169 -19.82 -13.65 0.29
C VAL A 169 -19.05 -13.87 -1.00
N SER A 170 -18.04 -13.03 -1.25
CA SER A 170 -17.12 -13.23 -2.34
C SER A 170 -16.21 -14.38 -1.94
N ASN A 171 -16.66 -15.61 -2.22
CA ASN A 171 -15.84 -16.82 -2.22
C ASN A 171 -14.81 -16.75 -3.37
N SER A 172 -14.02 -15.68 -3.44
CA SER A 172 -12.81 -15.64 -4.22
C SER A 172 -11.61 -15.85 -3.31
N SER A 173 -11.65 -16.90 -2.50
CA SER A 173 -10.46 -17.71 -2.31
C SER A 173 -10.17 -18.40 -3.65
N GLU A 174 -9.74 -17.62 -4.64
CA GLU A 174 -8.74 -18.14 -5.56
C GLU A 174 -7.48 -18.25 -4.69
N VAL A 175 -7.45 -19.33 -3.89
CA VAL A 175 -6.22 -19.87 -3.37
C VAL A 175 -5.33 -19.95 -4.59
N VAL A 176 -4.25 -19.18 -4.58
CA VAL A 176 -3.18 -19.31 -5.57
C VAL A 176 -2.55 -20.66 -5.29
N GLU A 177 -3.22 -21.73 -5.70
CA GLU A 177 -2.65 -23.05 -5.73
C GLU A 177 -1.55 -22.97 -6.79
N ASP A 178 -0.31 -23.17 -6.31
CA ASP A 178 0.92 -23.41 -7.07
C ASP A 178 1.81 -22.19 -7.43
N GLY A 179 1.48 -20.97 -6.97
CA GLY A 179 2.37 -19.80 -7.05
C GLY A 179 2.73 -19.31 -5.66
N GLY A 180 4.02 -19.35 -5.26
CA GLY A 180 4.47 -18.77 -4.00
C GLY A 180 4.06 -17.29 -3.87
N GLY A 181 3.82 -16.83 -2.65
CA GLY A 181 3.54 -15.42 -2.39
C GLY A 181 4.79 -14.56 -2.53
N TYR A 182 4.57 -13.24 -2.48
CA TYR A 182 5.62 -12.25 -2.56
C TYR A 182 5.52 -11.26 -1.39
N THR A 183 6.68 -10.83 -0.92
CA THR A 183 6.82 -9.82 0.14
C THR A 183 7.60 -8.62 -0.40
N ILE A 184 7.21 -7.41 0.00
CA ILE A 184 8.00 -6.20 -0.23
C ILE A 184 8.87 -5.95 0.99
N ASP A 185 10.19 -6.03 0.83
CA ASP A 185 11.19 -5.72 1.86
C ASP A 185 11.68 -4.28 1.70
N ALA A 186 11.31 -3.42 2.65
CA ALA A 186 11.72 -2.02 2.69
C ALA A 186 12.87 -1.73 3.67
N ALA A 187 13.59 -2.75 4.16
CA ALA A 187 14.63 -2.58 5.17
C ALA A 187 15.82 -1.76 4.66
N GLN A 188 16.38 -2.14 3.51
CA GLN A 188 17.54 -1.46 2.91
C GLN A 188 17.16 -0.41 1.87
N TYR A 189 16.16 -0.71 1.04
CA TYR A 189 15.67 0.16 -0.01
C TYR A 189 14.18 0.36 0.20
N GLY A 190 13.73 1.60 0.36
CA GLY A 190 12.30 1.87 0.48
C GLY A 190 11.95 3.33 0.27
N ASN A 191 10.68 3.68 0.38
CA ASN A 191 10.20 5.06 0.35
C ASN A 191 9.64 5.48 1.73
N VAL A 192 8.84 6.55 1.79
CA VAL A 192 8.18 6.98 3.04
C VAL A 192 7.23 5.94 3.64
N GLY A 193 6.68 5.02 2.83
CA GLY A 193 5.70 4.02 3.25
C GLY A 193 6.21 3.10 4.37
N ARG A 194 7.52 2.83 4.40
CA ARG A 194 8.18 2.01 5.45
C ARG A 194 8.08 2.57 6.87
N PHE A 195 7.72 3.85 7.01
CA PHE A 195 7.58 4.53 8.31
C PHE A 195 6.12 4.64 8.77
N ILE A 196 5.16 4.17 7.98
CA ILE A 196 3.74 4.24 8.34
C ILE A 196 3.47 3.13 9.33
N ASN A 197 3.10 3.50 10.55
CA ASN A 197 2.92 2.56 11.64
C ASN A 197 1.61 1.77 11.57
N HIS A 198 1.56 0.72 12.37
CA HIS A 198 0.35 -0.05 12.62
C HIS A 198 -0.66 0.70 13.51
N SER A 199 -1.95 0.49 13.22
CA SER A 199 -3.05 0.72 14.15
C SER A 199 -4.12 -0.37 14.04
N CYS A 200 -4.75 -0.73 15.17
CA CYS A 200 -5.95 -1.58 15.20
C CYS A 200 -7.21 -0.81 14.77
N SER A 201 -7.13 0.53 14.70
CA SER A 201 -8.15 1.39 14.09
C SER A 201 -7.44 2.35 13.13
N PRO A 202 -7.02 1.84 11.95
CA PRO A 202 -6.23 2.61 11.02
C PRO A 202 -7.07 3.67 10.29
N ASN A 203 -6.39 4.70 9.81
CA ASN A 203 -6.98 5.71 8.93
C ASN A 203 -6.56 5.56 7.46
N LEU A 204 -5.68 4.60 7.17
CA LEU A 204 -5.28 4.17 5.84
C LEU A 204 -5.63 2.70 5.58
N TYR A 205 -5.75 2.36 4.30
CA TYR A 205 -5.82 0.97 3.85
C TYR A 205 -4.95 0.75 2.61
N ALA A 206 -4.55 -0.50 2.39
CA ALA A 206 -3.76 -0.91 1.23
C ALA A 206 -4.67 -1.37 0.08
N GLN A 207 -4.47 -0.81 -1.11
CA GLN A 207 -5.17 -1.15 -2.34
C GLN A 207 -4.17 -1.73 -3.34
N ASN A 208 -4.47 -2.92 -3.86
CA ASN A 208 -3.70 -3.50 -4.97
C ASN A 208 -4.01 -2.74 -6.26
N VAL A 209 -2.96 -2.28 -6.96
CA VAL A 209 -3.08 -1.54 -8.23
C VAL A 209 -2.14 -2.13 -9.28
N LEU A 210 -2.59 -2.25 -10.53
CA LEU A 210 -1.77 -2.57 -11.70
C LEU A 210 -1.84 -1.45 -12.72
N TYR A 211 -0.69 -1.09 -13.30
CA TYR A 211 -0.63 -0.14 -14.41
C TYR A 211 0.50 -0.44 -15.42
N ASP A 212 1.65 -0.95 -14.98
CA ASP A 212 2.83 -1.20 -15.83
C ASP A 212 3.07 -2.67 -16.19
N HIS A 213 2.31 -3.60 -15.61
CA HIS A 213 2.20 -5.00 -16.00
C HIS A 213 0.80 -5.57 -15.70
N ASP A 214 0.54 -6.82 -16.10
CA ASP A 214 -0.72 -7.54 -15.84
C ASP A 214 -0.55 -8.71 -14.82
N ASP A 215 0.63 -8.88 -14.23
CA ASP A 215 0.90 -9.92 -13.21
C ASP A 215 0.22 -9.64 -11.86
N LYS A 216 -0.94 -10.26 -11.65
CA LYS A 216 -1.80 -10.06 -10.47
C LYS A 216 -1.23 -10.56 -9.14
N ILE A 217 -0.18 -11.38 -9.20
CA ILE A 217 0.54 -11.89 -8.02
C ILE A 217 1.53 -10.86 -7.45
N MET A 218 1.88 -9.83 -8.23
CA MET A 218 2.84 -8.79 -7.83
C MET A 218 2.28 -7.37 -8.03
N PRO A 219 1.04 -7.06 -7.59
CA PRO A 219 0.49 -5.72 -7.71
C PRO A 219 1.35 -4.68 -7.00
N HIS A 220 1.16 -3.41 -7.35
CA HIS A 220 1.62 -2.31 -6.52
C HIS A 220 0.72 -2.19 -5.30
N ILE A 221 1.34 -1.94 -4.14
CA ILE A 221 0.63 -1.73 -2.88
C ILE A 221 0.49 -0.23 -2.67
N MET A 222 -0.70 0.30 -2.91
CA MET A 222 -0.99 1.74 -2.83
C MET A 222 -1.79 2.04 -1.56
N LEU A 223 -1.31 2.96 -0.74
CA LEU A 223 -2.00 3.37 0.48
C LEU A 223 -2.94 4.54 0.19
N PHE A 224 -4.20 4.39 0.59
CA PHE A 224 -5.25 5.40 0.45
C PHE A 224 -5.84 5.75 1.81
N ALA A 225 -6.31 6.99 1.96
CA ALA A 225 -7.03 7.43 3.14
C ALA A 225 -8.40 6.75 3.23
N ALA A 226 -8.69 6.06 4.33
CA ALA A 226 -10.01 5.47 4.61
C ALA A 226 -11.03 6.56 5.00
N GLU A 227 -10.55 7.64 5.61
CA GLU A 227 -11.37 8.70 6.20
C GLU A 227 -10.77 10.09 5.95
N ASN A 228 -11.49 11.14 6.37
CA ASN A 228 -10.92 12.49 6.38
C ASN A 228 -9.95 12.62 7.56
N ILE A 229 -8.66 12.75 7.27
CA ILE A 229 -7.60 12.78 8.29
C ILE A 229 -7.27 14.25 8.61
N PRO A 230 -7.36 14.70 9.87
CA PRO A 230 -6.98 16.05 10.25
C PRO A 230 -5.46 16.29 10.15
N PRO A 231 -5.01 17.55 10.05
CA PRO A 231 -3.59 17.87 10.15
C PRO A 231 -2.93 17.24 11.37
N LEU A 232 -1.67 16.84 11.20
CA LEU A 232 -0.79 16.29 12.22
C LEU A 232 -1.24 14.96 12.86
N HIS A 233 -2.36 14.38 12.43
CA HIS A 233 -2.71 13.01 12.82
C HIS A 233 -1.75 12.02 12.17
N GLU A 234 -1.35 11.01 12.95
CA GLU A 234 -0.50 9.94 12.46
C GLU A 234 -1.24 9.10 11.44
N LEU A 235 -0.56 8.82 10.33
CA LEU A 235 -1.04 7.93 9.29
C LEU A 235 -0.70 6.50 9.69
N THR A 236 -1.70 5.62 9.67
CA THR A 236 -1.55 4.23 10.08
C THR A 236 -2.39 3.29 9.22
N TYR A 237 -1.91 2.06 8.99
CA TYR A 237 -2.66 0.98 8.35
C TYR A 237 -2.66 -0.28 9.21
N HIS A 238 -3.58 -1.21 8.94
CA HIS A 238 -3.57 -2.51 9.62
C HIS A 238 -2.48 -3.41 9.00
N TYR A 239 -1.55 -3.92 9.80
CA TYR A 239 -0.42 -4.70 9.28
C TYR A 239 -0.80 -6.13 8.84
N ASN A 240 -2.03 -6.57 9.16
CA ASN A 240 -2.55 -7.89 8.80
C ASN A 240 -1.70 -9.08 9.28
N TYR A 241 -0.85 -8.87 10.29
CA TYR A 241 -0.21 -9.98 10.98
C TYR A 241 -1.25 -10.79 11.75
N SER A 242 -1.21 -12.09 11.55
CA SER A 242 -1.99 -13.02 12.35
C SER A 242 -1.24 -13.38 13.62
N ILE A 243 -1.96 -13.33 14.75
CA ILE A 243 -1.44 -13.72 16.06
C ILE A 243 -0.93 -15.16 16.01
N ASP A 244 0.22 -15.40 16.62
CA ASP A 244 0.87 -16.72 16.73
C ASP A 244 1.35 -17.34 15.41
N GLN A 245 1.32 -16.60 14.29
CA GLN A 245 1.85 -17.05 13.00
C GLN A 245 3.29 -16.60 12.73
N VAL A 246 3.74 -15.50 13.33
CA VAL A 246 5.12 -15.03 13.17
C VAL A 246 6.05 -15.90 14.00
N ARG A 247 7.05 -16.51 13.36
CA ARG A 247 8.02 -17.41 14.02
C ARG A 247 9.45 -16.91 13.86
N ASP A 248 10.30 -17.22 14.83
CA ASP A 248 11.74 -17.01 14.73
C ASP A 248 12.40 -18.14 13.91
N SER A 249 13.70 -18.00 13.65
CA SER A 249 14.49 -19.00 12.92
C SER A 249 14.55 -20.38 13.58
N ASN A 250 14.18 -20.48 14.86
CA ASN A 250 14.11 -21.73 15.63
C ASN A 250 12.68 -22.30 15.66
N GLY A 251 11.72 -21.64 15.01
CA GLY A 251 10.31 -22.03 14.96
C GLY A 251 9.47 -21.58 16.16
N ASN A 252 10.00 -20.77 17.08
CA ASN A 252 9.25 -20.24 18.22
C ASN A 252 8.34 -19.09 17.78
N ILE A 253 7.15 -19.00 18.37
CA ILE A 253 6.23 -17.89 18.14
C ILE A 253 6.86 -16.59 18.65
N LYS A 254 6.99 -15.60 17.76
CA LYS A 254 7.39 -14.24 18.12
C LYS A 254 6.18 -13.48 18.63
N MET A 255 6.37 -12.72 19.71
CA MET A 255 5.33 -11.85 20.25
C MET A 255 5.81 -10.40 20.23
N LYS A 256 4.99 -9.50 19.68
CA LYS A 256 5.21 -8.04 19.70
C LYS A 256 3.96 -7.35 20.23
N SER A 257 4.11 -6.56 21.28
CA SER A 257 3.01 -5.79 21.85
C SER A 257 2.57 -4.68 20.91
N CYS A 258 1.27 -4.41 20.85
CA CYS A 258 0.71 -3.28 20.09
C CYS A 258 0.52 -2.06 21.00
N TYR A 259 1.10 -0.92 20.59
CA TYR A 259 1.01 0.36 21.29
C TYR A 259 0.25 1.41 20.47
N CYS A 260 -0.72 1.00 19.65
CA CYS A 260 -1.41 1.90 18.72
C CYS A 260 -2.34 2.93 19.40
N GLY A 261 -2.74 2.67 20.65
CA GLY A 261 -3.63 3.53 21.42
C GLY A 261 -5.12 3.43 21.07
N SER A 262 -5.51 2.56 20.13
CA SER A 262 -6.93 2.30 19.82
C SER A 262 -7.65 1.64 21.00
N THR A 263 -8.93 1.98 21.19
CA THR A 263 -9.83 1.33 22.17
C THR A 263 -10.14 -0.12 21.82
N GLU A 264 -10.05 -0.48 20.54
CA GLU A 264 -10.29 -1.84 20.04
C GLU A 264 -9.00 -2.69 20.04
N CYS A 265 -7.90 -2.15 20.56
CA CYS A 265 -6.61 -2.83 20.57
C CYS A 265 -6.61 -4.00 21.56
N ILE A 266 -6.27 -5.19 21.07
CA ILE A 266 -6.07 -6.41 21.89
C ILE A 266 -4.68 -6.49 22.53
N GLY A 267 -3.85 -5.45 22.37
CA GLY A 267 -2.51 -5.34 22.96
C GLY A 267 -1.40 -6.13 22.25
N ARG A 268 -1.69 -6.83 21.15
CA ARG A 268 -0.71 -7.61 20.37
C ARG A 268 -0.72 -7.22 18.89
N MET A 269 0.46 -7.10 18.31
CA MET A 269 0.68 -6.93 16.87
C MET A 269 0.91 -8.29 16.19
N TYR A 270 1.71 -9.17 16.82
CA TYR A 270 1.84 -10.59 16.53
C TYR A 270 2.22 -11.37 17.79
#